data_AF-A0A724X1I4-F1
#
_entry.id   AF-A0A724X1I4-F1
#
_cell.length_a   1.000
_cell.length_b   1.000
_cell.length_c   1.000
_cell.angle_alpha   90.00
_cell.angle_beta   90.00
_cell.angle_gamma   90.00
#
_symmetry.space_group_name_H-M   'P 1'
#
loop_
_entity.id
_entity.type
_entity.pdbx_description
1 polymer ?
#
loop_
_entity_poly.entity_id
_entity_poly.type
_entity_poly.pdbx_seq_one_letter_code
_entity_poly.pdbx_strand_id
1 'polypeptide(L)'
;MKSKDIKLKNWPFDQGARVKLEWIGAPFRYEKKIVLPVYFSGKVNGYYTTEKLIVDWTVLASLRIQHYYVDGVITQPISPNQTEEIIITIDPNYVGYFEQNYSIRGTKYTEISQTFVIKYNGERFYLPLIEVLRGIIAPNAFLLNCLFEMNSFPLYFTEQYESDLLRLHFAFSYNAKYLKNEYLHHLVWLLMNNNARKVYESIASNFHFNDSLKFEWPFQTPIKLKLRVKKTPTGYTVLYIKAMLDKELQVSNLEITHPSLVRHEKSNEPRKRIILPLSTLGDYEADVTVDGRTNEFDEVMTDTLTHEYVDALVITKQRITSSKQREGIDHNTKKTVKAVNNSRSMGDIGGTSLLRGLEVKSLQNTYVNGELADFKEVLNELSRAYFVESVEAYVGELTDIGERSFAFLDDGITPRKYIVAYVKLRNGKEVALLEVERAGRSVSTLIITSLDCSNIKLHIEPLLKYIIFSSGSWLKEGLVKWEKSLAIYKVKHTSNFKKLVFSKISDV
;
A
#
# COMPACT_ATOMS: atom_id res chain seq x y z
N MET A 1 -11.35 -16.67 -19.96
CA MET A 1 -11.57 -16.89 -18.52
C MET A 1 -12.50 -15.78 -18.04
N LYS A 2 -13.67 -16.09 -17.47
CA LYS A 2 -14.48 -15.05 -16.81
C LYS A 2 -13.64 -14.45 -15.68
N SER A 3 -13.57 -13.13 -15.56
CA SER A 3 -13.02 -12.47 -14.38
C SER A 3 -13.81 -12.97 -13.17
N LYS A 4 -13.13 -13.41 -12.11
CA LYS A 4 -13.81 -13.74 -10.86
C LYS A 4 -14.39 -12.45 -10.27
N ASP A 5 -15.63 -12.50 -9.82
CA ASP A 5 -16.25 -11.37 -9.15
C ASP A 5 -15.77 -11.27 -7.69
N ILE A 6 -15.77 -10.05 -7.16
CA ILE A 6 -15.50 -9.78 -5.75
C ILE A 6 -16.82 -9.48 -5.05
N LYS A 7 -17.11 -10.24 -4.00
CA LYS A 7 -18.31 -10.11 -3.17
C LYS A 7 -17.98 -9.62 -1.77
N LEU A 8 -18.81 -8.77 -1.17
CA LEU A 8 -18.72 -8.47 0.26
C LEU A 8 -19.21 -9.69 1.07
N LYS A 9 -18.40 -10.21 1.99
CA LYS A 9 -18.72 -11.44 2.75
C LYS A 9 -20.00 -11.33 3.59
N ASN A 10 -20.16 -10.22 4.30
CA ASN A 10 -21.28 -10.00 5.22
C ASN A 10 -22.40 -9.21 4.52
N TRP A 11 -22.93 -9.73 3.41
CA TRP A 11 -24.00 -9.08 2.65
C TRP A 11 -25.37 -9.42 3.28
N PRO A 12 -26.07 -8.47 3.94
CA PRO A 12 -27.26 -8.78 4.74
C PRO A 12 -28.56 -8.80 3.93
N PHE A 13 -28.52 -8.45 2.64
CA PHE A 13 -29.71 -8.24 1.82
C PHE A 13 -30.19 -9.52 1.15
N ASP A 14 -31.49 -9.53 0.83
CA ASP A 14 -32.14 -10.64 0.15
C ASP A 14 -31.44 -10.99 -1.17
N GLN A 15 -31.31 -12.29 -1.45
CA GLN A 15 -30.66 -12.78 -2.67
C GLN A 15 -31.36 -12.23 -3.93
N GLY A 16 -30.56 -11.78 -4.90
CA GLY A 16 -31.01 -11.18 -6.15
C GLY A 16 -31.55 -9.76 -6.01
N ALA A 17 -31.61 -9.19 -4.80
CA ALA A 17 -32.10 -7.83 -4.61
C ALA A 17 -31.10 -6.81 -5.18
N ARG A 18 -31.65 -5.77 -5.82
CA ARG A 18 -30.88 -4.57 -6.17
C ARG A 18 -30.75 -3.69 -4.92
N VAL A 19 -29.53 -3.54 -4.45
CA VAL A 19 -29.19 -2.79 -3.23
C VAL A 19 -28.42 -1.55 -3.61
N LYS A 20 -28.86 -0.39 -3.16
CA LYS A 20 -28.27 0.90 -3.50
C LYS A 20 -27.23 1.33 -2.48
N LEU A 21 -26.05 1.76 -2.91
CA LEU A 21 -25.10 2.44 -2.02
C LEU A 21 -25.58 3.86 -1.75
N GLU A 22 -26.10 4.14 -0.56
CA GLU A 22 -26.62 5.46 -0.19
C GLU A 22 -25.50 6.43 0.19
N TRP A 23 -24.49 5.95 0.92
CA TRP A 23 -23.44 6.81 1.46
C TRP A 23 -22.12 6.05 1.70
N ILE A 24 -21.02 6.78 1.58
CA ILE A 24 -19.67 6.37 1.97
C ILE A 24 -19.23 7.33 3.07
N GLY A 25 -19.05 6.84 4.30
CA GLY A 25 -18.65 7.67 5.44
C GLY A 25 -17.14 7.93 5.48
N ALA A 26 -16.68 8.62 6.52
CA ALA A 26 -15.26 8.91 6.70
C ALA A 26 -14.47 7.65 7.09
N PRO A 27 -13.24 7.47 6.57
CA PRO A 27 -12.40 6.36 7.00
C PRO A 27 -11.95 6.52 8.45
N PHE A 28 -11.70 5.41 9.13
CA PHE A 28 -11.18 5.39 10.49
C PHE A 28 -10.23 4.21 10.71
N ARG A 29 -9.39 4.30 11.75
CA ARG A 29 -8.53 3.18 12.16
C ARG A 29 -9.35 2.12 12.87
N TYR A 30 -9.29 0.89 12.39
CA TYR A 30 -9.84 -0.29 13.06
C TYR A 30 -8.75 -1.35 13.14
N GLU A 31 -8.35 -1.69 14.37
CA GLU A 31 -7.18 -2.53 14.63
C GLU A 31 -5.91 -2.00 13.93
N LYS A 32 -5.33 -2.76 12.99
CA LYS A 32 -4.12 -2.39 12.22
C LYS A 32 -4.45 -1.87 10.80
N LYS A 33 -5.73 -1.63 10.49
CA LYS A 33 -6.19 -1.27 9.14
C LYS A 33 -6.94 0.05 9.14
N ILE A 34 -7.01 0.64 7.95
CA ILE A 34 -7.98 1.68 7.65
C ILE A 34 -9.21 1.03 7.04
N VAL A 35 -10.35 1.32 7.62
CA VAL A 35 -11.65 0.80 7.19
C VAL A 35 -12.60 1.95 6.87
N LEU A 36 -13.67 1.63 6.16
CA LEU A 36 -14.64 2.57 5.65
C LEU A 36 -16.05 2.11 6.03
N PRO A 37 -16.87 2.94 6.69
CA PRO A 37 -18.29 2.68 6.85
C PRO A 37 -19.03 2.99 5.55
N VAL A 38 -19.79 2.04 5.05
CA VAL A 38 -20.60 2.18 3.83
C VAL A 38 -22.05 1.80 4.14
N TYR A 39 -22.99 2.53 3.55
CA TYR A 39 -24.41 2.44 3.88
C TYR A 39 -25.20 2.02 2.66
N PHE A 40 -25.76 0.83 2.71
CA PHE A 40 -26.51 0.23 1.62
C PHE A 40 -28.00 0.18 1.96
N SER A 41 -28.87 0.50 1.00
CA SER A 41 -30.32 0.40 1.17
C SER A 41 -30.91 -0.65 0.23
N GLY A 42 -31.74 -1.54 0.77
CA GLY A 42 -32.26 -2.70 0.05
C GLY A 42 -33.20 -3.53 0.91
N LYS A 43 -33.70 -4.65 0.36
CA LYS A 43 -34.58 -5.55 1.11
C LYS A 43 -33.76 -6.49 2.00
N VAL A 44 -34.19 -6.64 3.25
CA VAL A 44 -33.72 -7.62 4.23
C VAL A 44 -34.95 -8.29 4.82
N ASN A 45 -35.05 -9.62 4.66
CA ASN A 45 -36.22 -10.40 5.05
C ASN A 45 -37.53 -9.82 4.49
N GLY A 46 -37.50 -9.30 3.25
CA GLY A 46 -38.65 -8.68 2.60
C GLY A 46 -38.92 -7.20 2.94
N TYR A 47 -38.24 -6.63 3.95
CA TYR A 47 -38.43 -5.23 4.38
C TYR A 47 -37.31 -4.33 3.86
N TYR A 48 -37.65 -3.11 3.42
CA TYR A 48 -36.64 -2.14 2.95
C TYR A 48 -35.94 -1.48 4.14
N THR A 49 -34.65 -1.71 4.28
CA THR A 49 -33.80 -1.17 5.36
C THR A 49 -32.53 -0.55 4.79
N THR A 50 -31.84 0.25 5.60
CA THR A 50 -30.50 0.76 5.31
C THR A 50 -29.51 0.19 6.32
N GLU A 51 -28.60 -0.65 5.84
CA GLU A 51 -27.60 -1.34 6.65
C GLU A 51 -26.23 -0.67 6.51
N LYS A 52 -25.52 -0.58 7.65
CA LYS A 52 -24.14 -0.12 7.72
C LYS A 52 -23.21 -1.32 7.65
N LEU A 53 -22.30 -1.33 6.68
CA LEU A 53 -21.21 -2.30 6.58
C LEU A 53 -19.87 -1.61 6.80
N ILE A 54 -18.95 -2.28 7.50
CA ILE A 54 -17.55 -1.86 7.61
C ILE A 54 -16.75 -2.68 6.61
N VAL A 55 -16.04 -2.00 5.72
CA VAL A 55 -15.25 -2.63 4.65
C VAL A 55 -13.82 -2.10 4.66
N ASP A 56 -12.88 -2.84 4.07
CA ASP A 56 -11.51 -2.36 3.88
C ASP A 56 -11.51 -1.05 3.06
N TRP A 57 -10.63 -0.11 3.41
CA TRP A 57 -10.54 1.18 2.73
C TRP A 57 -10.43 1.09 1.20
N THR A 58 -9.65 0.14 0.71
CA THR A 58 -9.40 -0.06 -0.73
C THR A 58 -10.62 -0.49 -1.52
N VAL A 59 -11.65 -1.04 -0.86
CA VAL A 59 -12.95 -1.35 -1.47
C VAL A 59 -13.54 -0.09 -2.11
N LEU A 60 -13.16 1.10 -1.63
CA LEU A 60 -13.48 2.37 -2.26
C LEU A 60 -13.22 2.39 -3.76
N ALA A 61 -12.15 1.76 -4.27
CA ALA A 61 -11.86 1.70 -5.70
C ALA A 61 -13.04 1.15 -6.54
N SER A 62 -13.85 0.27 -5.94
CA SER A 62 -14.98 -0.41 -6.57
C SER A 62 -16.36 0.21 -6.24
N LEU A 63 -16.43 1.09 -5.24
CA LEU A 63 -17.70 1.67 -4.78
C LEU A 63 -18.06 2.96 -5.52
N ARG A 64 -19.35 3.18 -5.74
CA ARG A 64 -19.92 4.33 -6.45
C ARG A 64 -21.19 4.79 -5.76
N ILE A 65 -21.21 6.02 -5.27
CA ILE A 65 -22.37 6.56 -4.56
C ILE A 65 -23.63 6.50 -5.46
N GLN A 66 -24.75 6.12 -4.87
CA GLN A 66 -26.06 5.90 -5.49
C GLN A 66 -26.17 4.81 -6.56
N HIS A 67 -25.10 4.04 -6.82
CA HIS A 67 -25.17 2.88 -7.71
C HIS A 67 -25.77 1.67 -7.00
N TYR A 68 -26.27 0.72 -7.80
CA TYR A 68 -26.85 -0.52 -7.32
C TYR A 68 -25.87 -1.68 -7.46
N TYR A 69 -25.98 -2.61 -6.51
CA TYR A 69 -25.18 -3.82 -6.39
C TYR A 69 -26.11 -5.00 -6.13
N VAL A 70 -25.74 -6.19 -6.59
CA VAL A 70 -26.54 -7.42 -6.46
C VAL A 70 -25.66 -8.50 -5.84
N ASP A 71 -26.18 -9.24 -4.86
CA ASP A 71 -25.49 -10.34 -4.19
C ASP A 71 -24.08 -9.99 -3.68
N GLY A 72 -23.90 -8.75 -3.22
CA GLY A 72 -22.64 -8.23 -2.71
C GLY A 72 -21.54 -8.05 -3.75
N VAL A 73 -21.81 -8.29 -5.05
CA VAL A 73 -20.84 -8.14 -6.14
C VAL A 73 -20.50 -6.67 -6.35
N ILE A 74 -19.34 -6.23 -5.89
CA ILE A 74 -18.90 -4.83 -5.97
C ILE A 74 -18.20 -4.49 -7.29
N THR A 75 -17.86 -5.51 -8.09
CA THR A 75 -17.11 -5.34 -9.34
C THR A 75 -17.97 -4.85 -10.51
N GLN A 76 -19.29 -4.91 -10.36
CA GLN A 76 -20.25 -4.62 -11.43
C GLN A 76 -21.31 -3.62 -10.96
N PRO A 77 -20.93 -2.36 -10.67
CA PRO A 77 -21.89 -1.36 -10.21
C PRO A 77 -22.91 -1.01 -11.32
N ILE A 78 -24.19 -1.03 -10.98
CA ILE A 78 -25.28 -0.67 -11.90
C ILE A 78 -25.63 0.80 -11.68
N SER A 79 -25.55 1.61 -12.73
CA SER A 79 -25.87 3.05 -12.65
C SER A 79 -27.33 3.31 -12.31
N PRO A 80 -27.63 4.35 -11.52
CA PRO A 80 -29.00 4.75 -11.28
C PRO A 80 -29.63 5.36 -12.52
N ASN A 81 -30.97 5.32 -12.58
CA ASN A 81 -31.75 6.00 -13.61
C ASN A 81 -31.54 7.52 -13.53
N GLN A 82 -31.79 8.23 -14.65
CA GLN A 82 -31.71 9.69 -14.73
C GLN A 82 -30.30 10.24 -14.42
N THR A 83 -29.28 9.60 -14.98
CA THR A 83 -27.90 10.11 -14.95
C THR A 83 -27.48 10.58 -16.33
N GLU A 84 -26.59 11.57 -16.36
CA GLU A 84 -26.03 12.16 -17.57
C GLU A 84 -24.51 12.03 -17.54
N GLU A 85 -23.88 11.93 -18.72
CA GLU A 85 -22.42 12.05 -18.84
C GLU A 85 -22.08 13.44 -19.37
N ILE A 86 -21.26 14.18 -18.62
CA ILE A 86 -20.87 15.55 -18.95
C ILE A 86 -19.34 15.65 -18.89
N ILE A 87 -18.74 16.34 -19.87
CA ILE A 87 -17.33 16.72 -19.82
C ILE A 87 -17.25 18.17 -19.32
N ILE A 88 -16.45 18.39 -18.28
CA ILE A 88 -16.19 19.72 -17.75
C ILE A 88 -14.69 19.98 -17.68
N THR A 89 -14.30 21.25 -17.77
CA THR A 89 -12.95 21.71 -17.43
C THR A 89 -13.05 22.49 -16.11
N ILE A 90 -12.41 21.97 -15.07
CA ILE A 90 -12.37 22.59 -13.75
C ILE A 90 -11.26 23.62 -13.75
N ASP A 91 -11.62 24.90 -13.70
CA ASP A 91 -10.68 25.97 -13.40
C ASP A 91 -10.48 26.04 -11.87
N PRO A 92 -9.23 25.94 -11.38
CA PRO A 92 -8.94 25.91 -9.96
C PRO A 92 -9.38 27.18 -9.20
N ASN A 93 -9.51 28.33 -9.88
CA ASN A 93 -9.99 29.56 -9.25
C ASN A 93 -11.49 29.54 -8.90
N TYR A 94 -12.23 28.56 -9.43
CA TYR A 94 -13.67 28.44 -9.26
C TYR A 94 -14.10 27.17 -8.51
N VAL A 95 -13.23 26.69 -7.60
CA VAL A 95 -13.50 25.56 -6.71
C VAL A 95 -13.62 26.04 -5.26
N GLY A 96 -14.76 25.76 -4.62
CA GLY A 96 -14.96 25.99 -3.20
C GLY A 96 -15.10 24.69 -2.42
N TYR A 97 -14.63 24.64 -1.17
CA TYR A 97 -14.78 23.48 -0.29
C TYR A 97 -15.92 23.71 0.71
N PHE A 98 -16.77 22.70 0.89
CA PHE A 98 -17.94 22.76 1.77
C PHE A 98 -18.08 21.49 2.61
N GLU A 99 -18.42 21.68 3.88
CA GLU A 99 -18.78 20.64 4.83
C GLU A 99 -20.23 20.84 5.28
N GLN A 100 -21.00 19.76 5.35
CA GLN A 100 -22.34 19.79 5.90
C GLN A 100 -22.68 18.47 6.60
N ASN A 101 -23.48 18.54 7.66
CA ASN A 101 -24.05 17.35 8.27
C ASN A 101 -24.99 16.66 7.28
N TYR A 102 -24.84 15.35 7.14
CA TYR A 102 -25.63 14.51 6.26
C TYR A 102 -26.28 13.39 7.07
N SER A 103 -27.60 13.46 7.19
CA SER A 103 -28.38 12.39 7.81
C SER A 103 -28.58 11.25 6.82
N ILE A 104 -28.10 10.06 7.20
CA ILE A 104 -28.17 8.89 6.32
C ILE A 104 -29.60 8.39 6.31
N ARG A 105 -30.21 8.41 5.11
CA ARG A 105 -31.61 8.06 4.88
C ARG A 105 -31.96 6.72 5.53
N GLY A 106 -33.07 6.68 6.26
CA GLY A 106 -33.56 5.45 6.88
C GLY A 106 -32.81 5.02 8.14
N THR A 107 -31.92 5.86 8.67
CA THR A 107 -31.14 5.55 9.87
C THR A 107 -31.06 6.76 10.82
N LYS A 108 -30.57 6.53 12.04
CA LYS A 108 -30.21 7.59 12.99
C LYS A 108 -28.79 8.14 12.81
N TYR A 109 -28.04 7.62 11.84
CA TYR A 109 -26.64 7.99 11.63
C TYR A 109 -26.55 9.35 10.92
N THR A 110 -25.62 10.17 11.38
CA THR A 110 -25.23 11.42 10.73
C THR A 110 -23.74 11.38 10.46
N GLU A 111 -23.34 11.78 9.27
CA GLU A 111 -21.95 11.88 8.81
C GLU A 111 -21.67 13.31 8.34
N ILE A 112 -20.40 13.63 8.11
CA ILE A 112 -20.01 14.91 7.49
C ILE A 112 -19.81 14.68 6.00
N SER A 113 -20.61 15.36 5.18
CA SER A 113 -20.42 15.43 3.74
C SER A 113 -19.36 16.47 3.40
N GLN A 114 -18.26 16.03 2.81
CA GLN A 114 -17.16 16.88 2.34
C GLN A 114 -17.20 16.94 0.81
N THR A 115 -17.41 18.15 0.27
CA THR A 115 -17.69 18.35 -1.16
C THR A 115 -16.93 19.54 -1.71
N PHE A 116 -16.35 19.39 -2.89
CA PHE A 116 -15.90 20.49 -3.73
C PHE A 116 -17.05 20.97 -4.61
N VAL A 117 -17.35 22.27 -4.54
CA VAL A 117 -18.35 22.93 -5.38
C VAL A 117 -17.61 23.66 -6.49
N ILE A 118 -17.81 23.17 -7.71
CA ILE A 118 -17.18 23.69 -8.93
C ILE A 118 -18.21 24.51 -9.69
N LYS A 119 -17.83 25.71 -10.15
CA LYS A 119 -18.67 26.50 -11.07
C LYS A 119 -18.18 26.30 -12.49
N TYR A 120 -19.08 25.88 -13.39
CA TYR A 120 -18.76 25.67 -14.80
C TYR A 120 -19.98 26.01 -15.66
N ASN A 121 -19.80 26.88 -16.67
CA ASN A 121 -20.88 27.35 -17.56
C ASN A 121 -22.15 27.83 -16.84
N GLY A 122 -21.99 28.55 -15.72
CA GLY A 122 -23.11 29.06 -14.92
C GLY A 122 -23.77 28.02 -13.99
N GLU A 123 -23.40 26.75 -14.10
CA GLU A 123 -23.92 25.65 -13.28
C GLU A 123 -22.95 25.29 -12.15
N ARG A 124 -23.49 24.61 -11.11
CA ARG A 124 -22.71 24.12 -9.97
C ARG A 124 -22.58 22.60 -10.03
N PHE A 125 -21.36 22.10 -9.87
CA PHE A 125 -21.07 20.68 -9.75
C PHE A 125 -20.58 20.37 -8.33
N TYR A 126 -21.27 19.45 -7.66
CA TYR A 126 -20.96 19.00 -6.32
C TYR A 126 -20.16 17.71 -6.42
N LEU A 127 -18.84 17.83 -6.29
CA LEU A 127 -17.88 16.74 -6.39
C LEU A 127 -17.44 16.26 -4.99
N PRO A 128 -17.85 15.05 -4.55
CA PRO A 128 -17.45 14.53 -3.25
C PRO A 128 -15.92 14.43 -3.12
N LEU A 129 -15.37 14.75 -1.95
CA LEU A 129 -13.93 14.66 -1.67
C LEU A 129 -13.39 13.24 -1.93
N ILE A 130 -14.18 12.22 -1.58
CA ILE A 130 -13.82 10.82 -1.79
C ILE A 130 -13.67 10.46 -3.28
N GLU A 131 -14.43 11.13 -4.16
CA GLU A 131 -14.37 10.93 -5.60
C GLU A 131 -13.12 11.62 -6.20
N VAL A 132 -12.65 12.71 -5.61
CA VAL A 132 -11.35 13.30 -5.97
C VAL A 132 -10.22 12.34 -5.64
N LEU A 133 -10.25 11.71 -4.46
CA LEU A 133 -9.26 10.71 -4.09
C LEU A 133 -9.30 9.52 -5.04
N ARG A 134 -10.46 8.88 -5.17
CA ARG A 134 -10.62 7.67 -5.95
C ARG A 134 -10.48 7.89 -7.46
N GLY A 135 -10.87 9.06 -7.98
CA GLY A 135 -10.89 9.33 -9.42
C GLY A 135 -9.67 10.06 -9.95
N ILE A 136 -8.93 10.79 -9.09
CA ILE A 136 -7.85 11.69 -9.53
C ILE A 136 -6.53 11.36 -8.84
N ILE A 137 -6.51 11.16 -7.51
CA ILE A 137 -5.27 11.08 -6.73
C ILE A 137 -4.76 9.64 -6.55
N ALA A 138 -5.65 8.70 -6.25
CA ALA A 138 -5.36 7.32 -5.88
C ALA A 138 -6.38 6.35 -6.52
N PRO A 139 -6.31 6.13 -7.84
CA PRO A 139 -7.30 5.36 -8.58
C PRO A 139 -7.19 3.83 -8.45
N ASN A 140 -6.15 3.34 -7.78
CA ASN A 140 -5.94 1.91 -7.59
C ASN A 140 -5.70 1.59 -6.11
N ALA A 141 -5.90 0.32 -5.76
CA ALA A 141 -5.79 -0.14 -4.37
C ALA A 141 -4.41 0.15 -3.78
N PHE A 142 -3.30 -0.01 -4.51
CA PHE A 142 -1.96 0.32 -4.01
C PHE A 142 -1.83 1.77 -3.56
N LEU A 143 -2.28 2.71 -4.40
CA LEU A 143 -2.25 4.12 -4.06
C LEU A 143 -3.23 4.44 -2.92
N LEU A 144 -4.44 3.87 -2.91
CA LEU A 144 -5.39 4.07 -1.81
C LEU A 144 -4.82 3.58 -0.48
N ASN A 145 -4.16 2.43 -0.52
CA ASN A 145 -3.45 1.87 0.60
C ASN A 145 -2.37 2.86 1.07
N CYS A 146 -1.51 3.33 0.17
CA CYS A 146 -0.36 4.16 0.54
C CYS A 146 -0.74 5.55 1.10
N LEU A 147 -1.99 5.99 0.93
CA LEU A 147 -2.48 7.30 1.42
C LEU A 147 -2.36 7.52 2.92
N PHE A 148 -2.48 6.47 3.73
CA PHE A 148 -2.46 6.57 5.20
C PHE A 148 -1.12 6.21 5.82
N GLU A 149 -0.09 6.01 5.00
CA GLU A 149 1.28 5.81 5.43
C GLU A 149 2.10 7.08 5.24
N MET A 150 2.76 7.54 6.30
CA MET A 150 3.68 8.65 6.20
C MET A 150 4.91 8.25 5.38
N ASN A 151 5.23 9.02 4.33
CA ASN A 151 6.43 8.86 3.50
C ASN A 151 6.61 7.42 2.95
N SER A 152 5.57 6.89 2.32
CA SER A 152 5.50 5.50 1.87
C SER A 152 6.29 5.20 0.60
N PHE A 153 6.40 6.12 -0.34
CA PHE A 153 7.05 5.84 -1.63
C PHE A 153 8.49 5.33 -1.54
N PRO A 154 9.38 5.88 -0.68
CA PRO A 154 10.74 5.35 -0.49
C PRO A 154 10.81 3.88 -0.02
N LEU A 155 9.71 3.34 0.52
CA LEU A 155 9.60 1.95 0.94
C LEU A 155 9.36 1.00 -0.24
N TYR A 156 8.92 1.54 -1.38
CA TYR A 156 8.51 0.81 -2.56
C TYR A 156 9.42 1.05 -3.76
N PHE A 157 9.97 2.25 -3.90
CA PHE A 157 10.89 2.59 -5.00
C PHE A 157 11.74 3.82 -4.67
N THR A 158 12.80 4.02 -5.45
CA THR A 158 13.56 5.28 -5.51
C THR A 158 13.39 5.95 -6.86
N GLU A 159 13.54 7.27 -6.86
CA GLU A 159 13.30 8.14 -8.00
C GLU A 159 14.61 8.83 -8.39
N GLN A 160 14.96 8.83 -9.67
CA GLN A 160 16.06 9.64 -10.22
C GLN A 160 15.53 10.44 -11.41
N TYR A 161 15.72 11.75 -11.34
CA TYR A 161 15.22 12.68 -12.33
C TYR A 161 16.36 13.17 -13.23
N GLU A 162 16.19 12.98 -14.54
CA GLU A 162 16.97 13.60 -15.60
C GLU A 162 16.01 14.42 -16.49
N SER A 163 16.53 15.25 -17.40
CA SER A 163 15.74 16.30 -18.09
C SER A 163 14.45 15.81 -18.77
N ASP A 164 14.48 14.63 -19.41
CA ASP A 164 13.32 14.02 -20.09
C ASP A 164 13.16 12.52 -19.72
N LEU A 165 13.79 12.12 -18.61
CA LEU A 165 13.83 10.73 -18.17
C LEU A 165 13.62 10.64 -16.66
N LEU A 166 12.65 9.82 -16.26
CA LEU A 166 12.51 9.36 -14.89
C LEU A 166 13.01 7.92 -14.77
N ARG A 167 13.92 7.65 -13.83
CA ARG A 167 14.26 6.27 -13.44
C ARG A 167 13.59 5.89 -12.13
N LEU A 168 12.89 4.76 -12.13
CA LEU A 168 12.30 4.16 -10.94
C LEU A 168 12.95 2.82 -10.61
N HIS A 169 13.57 2.73 -9.44
CA HIS A 169 14.10 1.47 -8.93
C HIS A 169 13.17 0.90 -7.86
N PHE A 170 12.33 -0.07 -8.26
CA PHE A 170 11.34 -0.70 -7.38
C PHE A 170 11.96 -1.77 -6.47
N ALA A 171 11.49 -1.81 -5.22
CA ALA A 171 11.79 -2.83 -4.23
C ALA A 171 10.88 -4.07 -4.41
N PHE A 172 11.22 -5.18 -3.74
CA PHE A 172 10.39 -6.41 -3.75
C PHE A 172 9.02 -6.22 -3.08
N SER A 173 8.90 -5.21 -2.22
CA SER A 173 7.65 -4.77 -1.59
C SER A 173 6.65 -4.20 -2.61
N TYR A 174 7.13 -3.67 -3.74
CA TYR A 174 6.25 -3.20 -4.81
C TYR A 174 5.77 -4.38 -5.65
N ASN A 175 4.46 -4.63 -5.70
CA ASN A 175 3.96 -5.79 -6.42
C ASN A 175 4.10 -5.63 -7.95
N ALA A 176 4.67 -6.64 -8.60
CA ALA A 176 4.88 -6.65 -10.05
C ALA A 176 3.61 -6.43 -10.90
N LYS A 177 2.41 -6.73 -10.35
CA LYS A 177 1.12 -6.46 -11.03
C LYS A 177 0.92 -4.97 -11.35
N TYR A 178 1.49 -4.07 -10.56
CA TYR A 178 1.42 -2.62 -10.78
C TYR A 178 2.47 -2.09 -11.77
N LEU A 179 3.30 -2.96 -12.34
CA LEU A 179 4.22 -2.60 -13.43
C LEU A 179 3.54 -2.58 -14.82
N LYS A 180 2.21 -2.71 -14.88
CA LYS A 180 1.43 -2.52 -16.12
C LYS A 180 1.41 -1.03 -16.51
N ASN A 181 1.28 -0.77 -17.81
CA ASN A 181 1.43 0.58 -18.35
C ASN A 181 0.45 1.57 -17.69
N GLU A 182 -0.85 1.23 -17.59
CA GLU A 182 -1.88 2.08 -16.98
C GLU A 182 -1.53 2.56 -15.55
N TYR A 183 -1.01 1.66 -14.71
CA TYR A 183 -0.58 2.00 -13.35
C TYR A 183 0.68 2.86 -13.33
N LEU A 184 1.66 2.53 -14.19
CA LEU A 184 2.90 3.29 -14.29
C LEU A 184 2.67 4.71 -14.81
N HIS A 185 1.83 4.90 -15.82
CA HIS A 185 1.51 6.25 -16.33
C HIS A 185 0.89 7.12 -15.23
N HIS A 186 -0.04 6.57 -14.47
CA HIS A 186 -0.65 7.31 -13.37
C HIS A 186 0.36 7.59 -12.25
N LEU A 187 1.20 6.61 -11.90
CA LEU A 187 2.25 6.80 -10.90
C LEU A 187 3.21 7.91 -11.30
N VAL A 188 3.72 7.89 -12.54
CA VAL A 188 4.60 8.95 -13.06
C VAL A 188 3.90 10.30 -13.03
N TRP A 189 2.65 10.38 -13.49
CA TRP A 189 1.89 11.63 -13.41
C TRP A 189 1.76 12.16 -11.98
N LEU A 190 1.46 11.29 -11.01
CA LEU A 190 1.37 11.66 -9.61
C LEU A 190 2.71 12.17 -9.08
N LEU A 191 3.82 11.49 -9.40
CA LEU A 191 5.17 11.88 -8.95
C LEU A 191 5.65 13.21 -9.54
N MET A 192 5.32 13.49 -10.81
CA MET A 192 5.70 14.73 -11.50
C MET A 192 4.77 15.90 -11.20
N ASN A 193 3.51 15.64 -10.82
CA ASN A 193 2.56 16.68 -10.48
C ASN A 193 2.73 17.09 -9.02
N ASN A 194 3.58 18.10 -8.78
CA ASN A 194 3.89 18.61 -7.43
C ASN A 194 2.65 18.89 -6.55
N ASN A 195 1.57 19.36 -7.17
CA ASN A 195 0.33 19.67 -6.48
C ASN A 195 -0.42 18.41 -6.04
N ALA A 196 -0.58 17.44 -6.94
CA ALA A 196 -1.18 16.14 -6.63
C ALA A 196 -0.34 15.38 -5.60
N ARG A 197 1.00 15.37 -5.77
CA ARG A 197 1.94 14.74 -4.85
C ARG A 197 1.87 15.32 -3.45
N LYS A 198 1.87 16.65 -3.31
CA LYS A 198 1.74 17.32 -2.00
C LYS A 198 0.47 16.92 -1.28
N VAL A 199 -0.67 16.93 -1.97
CA VAL A 199 -1.93 16.47 -1.37
C VAL A 199 -1.81 15.00 -0.96
N TYR A 200 -1.32 14.14 -1.84
CA TYR A 200 -1.12 12.72 -1.57
C TYR A 200 -0.29 12.48 -0.29
N GLU A 201 0.89 13.10 -0.20
CA GLU A 201 1.82 12.92 0.92
C GLU A 201 1.33 13.56 2.23
N SER A 202 0.47 14.60 2.15
CA SER A 202 -0.11 15.27 3.34
C SER A 202 -1.24 14.50 4.02
N ILE A 203 -1.91 13.57 3.31
CA ILE A 203 -3.10 12.89 3.83
C ILE A 203 -2.77 12.05 5.05
N ALA A 204 -1.67 11.29 5.02
CA ALA A 204 -1.26 10.45 6.14
C ALA A 204 -1.01 11.27 7.42
N SER A 205 -0.31 12.40 7.30
CA SER A 205 -0.07 13.29 8.45
C SER A 205 -1.35 13.94 8.95
N ASN A 206 -2.16 14.49 8.06
CA ASN A 206 -3.43 15.15 8.44
C ASN A 206 -4.37 14.16 9.13
N PHE A 207 -4.47 12.94 8.61
CA PHE A 207 -5.29 11.90 9.18
C PHE A 207 -4.78 11.45 10.54
N HIS A 208 -3.45 11.34 10.73
CA HIS A 208 -2.87 10.96 12.02
C HIS A 208 -3.09 12.00 13.12
N PHE A 209 -3.01 13.30 12.79
CA PHE A 209 -3.14 14.37 13.80
C PHE A 209 -4.58 14.81 14.05
N ASN A 210 -5.45 14.75 13.03
CA ASN A 210 -6.79 15.34 13.10
C ASN A 210 -7.92 14.30 13.03
N ASP A 211 -7.59 12.99 12.93
CA ASP A 211 -8.54 11.88 12.73
C ASP A 211 -9.60 12.16 11.64
N SER A 212 -9.22 12.93 10.62
CA SER A 212 -10.12 13.37 9.56
C SER A 212 -9.42 13.38 8.21
N LEU A 213 -10.13 12.84 7.21
CA LEU A 213 -9.70 12.90 5.83
C LEU A 213 -10.10 14.25 5.25
N LYS A 214 -9.15 15.19 5.16
CA LYS A 214 -9.41 16.52 4.63
C LYS A 214 -8.19 17.03 3.87
N PHE A 215 -8.44 17.63 2.71
CA PHE A 215 -7.42 18.31 1.91
C PHE A 215 -8.07 19.41 1.08
N GLU A 216 -7.28 20.43 0.77
CA GLU A 216 -7.69 21.51 -0.14
C GLU A 216 -7.59 21.05 -1.60
N TRP A 217 -8.27 21.76 -2.50
CA TRP A 217 -8.19 21.45 -3.92
C TRP A 217 -6.72 21.50 -4.39
N PRO A 218 -6.14 20.39 -4.88
CA PRO A 218 -4.70 20.33 -5.11
C PRO A 218 -4.26 21.24 -6.25
N PHE A 219 -5.08 21.32 -7.30
CA PHE A 219 -4.62 21.72 -8.62
C PHE A 219 -4.57 23.23 -8.78
N GLN A 220 -3.49 23.70 -9.41
CA GLN A 220 -3.31 25.09 -9.81
C GLN A 220 -3.48 25.29 -11.33
N THR A 221 -3.59 24.20 -12.08
CA THR A 221 -3.90 24.19 -13.51
C THR A 221 -5.29 23.60 -13.75
N PRO A 222 -5.98 24.01 -14.83
CA PRO A 222 -7.26 23.42 -15.16
C PRO A 222 -7.15 21.90 -15.39
N ILE A 223 -8.16 21.15 -14.93
CA ILE A 223 -8.26 19.71 -15.19
C ILE A 223 -9.56 19.39 -15.91
N LYS A 224 -9.49 18.51 -16.91
CA LYS A 224 -10.66 18.13 -17.71
C LYS A 224 -11.14 16.76 -17.30
N LEU A 225 -12.42 16.66 -16.94
CA LEU A 225 -13.01 15.43 -16.41
C LEU A 225 -14.26 15.06 -17.20
N LYS A 226 -14.42 13.76 -17.47
CA LYS A 226 -15.69 13.16 -17.88
C LYS A 226 -16.39 12.61 -16.65
N LEU A 227 -17.55 13.17 -16.34
CA LEU A 227 -18.31 12.91 -15.13
C LEU A 227 -19.61 12.19 -15.46
N ARG A 228 -20.04 11.28 -14.59
CA ARG A 228 -21.43 10.86 -14.50
C ARG A 228 -22.10 11.62 -13.36
N VAL A 229 -23.17 12.33 -13.70
CA VAL A 229 -23.84 13.27 -12.80
C VAL A 229 -25.32 12.97 -12.70
N LYS A 230 -25.92 13.48 -11.63
CA LYS A 230 -27.37 13.55 -11.44
C LYS A 230 -27.76 15.00 -11.27
N LYS A 231 -28.71 15.47 -12.09
CA LYS A 231 -29.24 16.83 -11.98
C LYS A 231 -30.08 16.99 -10.71
N THR A 232 -29.89 18.10 -10.01
CA THR A 232 -30.63 18.52 -8.82
C THR A 232 -31.13 19.96 -9.01
N PRO A 233 -32.05 20.46 -8.16
CA PRO A 233 -32.50 21.85 -8.24
C PRO A 233 -31.39 22.89 -8.07
N THR A 234 -30.26 22.51 -7.46
CA THR A 234 -29.14 23.42 -7.17
C THR A 234 -27.93 23.25 -8.09
N GLY A 235 -28.02 22.34 -9.08
CA GLY A 235 -26.95 22.04 -10.04
C GLY A 235 -26.83 20.54 -10.32
N TYR A 236 -25.62 20.00 -10.26
CA TYR A 236 -25.29 18.62 -10.59
C TYR A 236 -24.53 17.95 -9.45
N THR A 237 -25.05 16.83 -8.93
CA THR A 237 -24.28 15.97 -8.02
C THR A 237 -23.43 15.02 -8.85
N VAL A 238 -22.12 15.03 -8.64
CA VAL A 238 -21.21 14.08 -9.26
C VAL A 238 -21.31 12.74 -8.54
N LEU A 239 -21.70 11.70 -9.27
CA LEU A 239 -21.80 10.35 -8.73
C LEU A 239 -20.52 9.56 -8.97
N TYR A 240 -19.83 9.88 -10.07
CA TYR A 240 -18.68 9.12 -10.54
C TYR A 240 -17.81 9.93 -11.51
N ILE A 241 -16.49 9.97 -11.28
CA ILE A 241 -15.51 10.38 -12.31
C ILE A 241 -15.22 9.19 -13.22
N LYS A 242 -15.58 9.29 -14.51
CA LYS A 242 -15.40 8.24 -15.52
C LYS A 242 -14.07 8.37 -16.26
N ALA A 243 -13.62 9.60 -16.50
CA ALA A 243 -12.32 9.82 -17.12
C ALA A 243 -11.66 11.10 -16.64
N MET A 244 -10.34 11.07 -16.57
CA MET A 244 -9.50 12.27 -16.56
C MET A 244 -8.87 12.40 -17.94
N LEU A 245 -9.14 13.53 -18.59
CA LEU A 245 -8.76 13.81 -19.96
C LEU A 245 -7.53 14.73 -20.00
N ASP A 246 -6.81 14.67 -21.11
CA ASP A 246 -5.74 15.61 -21.45
C ASP A 246 -4.66 15.74 -20.34
N LYS A 247 -4.25 14.61 -19.72
CA LYS A 247 -3.18 14.62 -18.73
C LYS A 247 -1.83 14.85 -19.40
N GLU A 248 -1.11 15.85 -18.94
CA GLU A 248 0.26 16.12 -19.39
C GLU A 248 1.28 15.38 -18.51
N LEU A 249 2.33 14.86 -19.14
CA LEU A 249 3.49 14.29 -18.48
C LEU A 249 4.68 15.21 -18.71
N GLN A 250 5.48 15.44 -17.67
CA GLN A 250 6.67 16.28 -17.75
C GLN A 250 7.91 15.50 -18.25
N VAL A 251 7.75 14.21 -18.56
CA VAL A 251 8.81 13.33 -19.08
C VAL A 251 8.23 12.44 -20.17
N SER A 252 9.03 12.19 -21.20
CA SER A 252 8.68 11.30 -22.31
C SER A 252 9.16 9.87 -22.07
N ASN A 253 10.18 9.69 -21.22
CA ASN A 253 10.82 8.41 -20.99
C ASN A 253 10.74 7.98 -19.52
N LEU A 254 10.42 6.70 -19.30
CA LEU A 254 10.46 6.04 -18.01
C LEU A 254 11.34 4.79 -18.09
N GLU A 255 12.40 4.74 -17.28
CA GLU A 255 13.18 3.53 -17.07
C GLU A 255 12.82 2.88 -15.72
N ILE A 256 12.54 1.58 -15.73
CA ILE A 256 12.19 0.86 -14.50
C ILE A 256 13.09 -0.35 -14.27
N THR A 257 13.44 -0.59 -13.02
CA THR A 257 14.01 -1.85 -12.54
C THR A 257 13.13 -2.42 -11.44
N HIS A 258 12.92 -3.74 -11.42
CA HIS A 258 12.21 -4.40 -10.32
C HIS A 258 12.76 -5.83 -10.15
N PRO A 259 12.88 -6.39 -8.92
CA PRO A 259 13.42 -7.72 -8.69
C PRO A 259 12.75 -8.88 -9.45
N SER A 260 11.47 -8.73 -9.85
CA SER A 260 10.78 -9.73 -10.68
C SER A 260 11.06 -9.63 -12.18
N LEU A 261 11.69 -8.54 -12.65
CA LEU A 261 12.03 -8.34 -14.06
C LEU A 261 13.33 -9.08 -14.38
N VAL A 262 13.22 -10.40 -14.58
CA VAL A 262 14.33 -11.29 -14.92
C VAL A 262 14.34 -11.64 -16.41
N ARG A 263 15.53 -11.84 -16.98
CA ARG A 263 15.71 -12.53 -18.27
C ARG A 263 15.53 -14.03 -18.02
N HIS A 264 14.68 -14.70 -18.79
CA HIS A 264 14.51 -16.14 -18.68
C HIS A 264 15.39 -16.87 -19.69
N GLU A 265 16.24 -17.76 -19.21
CA GLU A 265 17.02 -18.69 -20.03
C GLU A 265 16.40 -20.09 -19.92
N LYS A 266 16.11 -20.73 -21.05
CA LYS A 266 15.57 -22.09 -21.06
C LYS A 266 16.61 -23.05 -20.48
N SER A 267 16.18 -23.90 -19.56
CA SER A 267 17.02 -24.94 -18.96
C SER A 267 16.35 -26.30 -19.11
N ASN A 268 17.15 -27.30 -19.47
CA ASN A 268 16.74 -28.70 -19.51
C ASN A 268 16.63 -29.32 -18.09
N GLU A 269 16.96 -28.57 -17.04
CA GLU A 269 16.79 -29.02 -15.66
C GLU A 269 15.30 -29.14 -15.29
N PRO A 270 14.91 -30.18 -14.53
CA PRO A 270 13.55 -30.33 -14.06
C PRO A 270 13.16 -29.26 -13.02
N ARG A 271 11.87 -28.98 -12.92
CA ARG A 271 11.28 -28.07 -11.92
C ARG A 271 11.64 -28.54 -10.51
N LYS A 272 12.05 -27.62 -9.65
CA LYS A 272 12.34 -27.96 -8.24
C LYS A 272 11.08 -28.27 -7.43
N ARG A 273 9.95 -27.63 -7.77
CA ARG A 273 8.67 -27.77 -7.08
C ARG A 273 7.51 -27.46 -8.02
N ILE A 274 6.38 -28.12 -7.79
CA ILE A 274 5.08 -27.79 -8.38
C ILE A 274 4.09 -27.56 -7.24
N ILE A 275 3.33 -26.47 -7.34
CA ILE A 275 2.22 -26.20 -6.43
C ILE A 275 0.95 -26.65 -7.15
N LEU A 276 0.24 -27.60 -6.57
CA LEU A 276 -1.08 -28.04 -7.03
C LEU A 276 -2.12 -27.24 -6.23
N PRO A 277 -2.92 -26.39 -6.89
CA PRO A 277 -4.01 -25.71 -6.21
C PRO A 277 -5.07 -26.73 -5.82
N LEU A 278 -5.48 -26.74 -4.55
CA LEU A 278 -6.71 -27.43 -4.15
C LEU A 278 -7.87 -26.56 -4.63
N SER A 279 -8.55 -26.97 -5.71
CA SER A 279 -9.56 -26.14 -6.38
C SER A 279 -10.77 -25.92 -5.47
N THR A 280 -10.90 -24.71 -4.92
CA THR A 280 -12.20 -24.16 -4.54
C THR A 280 -12.78 -23.44 -5.75
N LEU A 281 -13.81 -24.03 -6.36
CA LEU A 281 -14.66 -23.36 -7.34
C LEU A 281 -15.48 -22.29 -6.59
N GLY A 282 -15.21 -21.01 -6.83
CA GLY A 282 -15.99 -19.93 -6.22
C GLY A 282 -15.43 -18.53 -6.49
N ASP A 283 -16.31 -17.54 -6.31
CA ASP A 283 -15.99 -16.12 -6.32
C ASP A 283 -15.10 -15.76 -5.11
N TYR A 284 -14.54 -14.56 -5.17
CA TYR A 284 -13.73 -14.01 -4.09
C TYR A 284 -14.59 -13.25 -3.08
N GLU A 285 -14.36 -13.46 -1.79
CA GLU A 285 -15.08 -12.75 -0.72
C GLU A 285 -14.16 -11.73 -0.04
N ALA A 286 -14.52 -10.45 -0.11
CA ALA A 286 -13.90 -9.37 0.64
C ALA A 286 -14.36 -9.43 2.12
N ASP A 287 -13.39 -9.61 3.01
CA ASP A 287 -13.55 -9.78 4.45
C ASP A 287 -12.55 -8.89 5.20
N VAL A 288 -13.08 -7.91 5.93
CA VAL A 288 -12.32 -6.97 6.74
C VAL A 288 -11.55 -7.66 7.88
N THR A 289 -12.03 -8.81 8.35
CA THR A 289 -11.45 -9.57 9.48
C THR A 289 -10.23 -10.41 9.08
N VAL A 290 -10.04 -10.66 7.78
CA VAL A 290 -8.90 -11.44 7.28
C VAL A 290 -7.69 -10.53 7.15
N ASP A 291 -6.55 -10.89 7.73
CA ASP A 291 -5.28 -10.22 7.49
C ASP A 291 -4.50 -10.88 6.33
N GLY A 292 -3.77 -10.07 5.57
CA GLY A 292 -2.72 -10.55 4.66
C GLY A 292 -2.98 -10.44 3.15
N ARG A 293 -1.93 -10.80 2.41
CA ARG A 293 -1.74 -10.59 0.97
C ARG A 293 -2.64 -11.46 0.10
N THR A 294 -3.39 -10.85 -0.80
CA THR A 294 -4.17 -11.57 -1.80
C THR A 294 -3.86 -11.02 -3.19
N ASN A 295 -3.04 -11.75 -3.95
CA ASN A 295 -2.45 -11.26 -5.19
C ASN A 295 -3.45 -10.89 -6.29
N GLU A 296 -4.68 -11.39 -6.19
CA GLU A 296 -5.61 -11.51 -7.32
C GLU A 296 -6.72 -10.43 -7.33
N PHE A 297 -6.85 -9.60 -6.30
CA PHE A 297 -7.99 -8.67 -6.17
C PHE A 297 -7.86 -7.41 -7.02
N ASP A 298 -6.66 -6.82 -7.10
CA ASP A 298 -6.49 -5.55 -7.82
C ASP A 298 -6.51 -5.69 -9.34
N GLU A 299 -6.37 -6.92 -9.84
CA GLU A 299 -6.48 -7.22 -11.27
C GLU A 299 -7.94 -7.43 -11.70
N VAL A 300 -8.88 -7.55 -10.74
CA VAL A 300 -10.31 -7.60 -11.05
C VAL A 300 -10.75 -6.18 -11.38
N MET A 301 -10.50 -5.79 -12.63
CA MET A 301 -10.89 -4.51 -13.18
C MET A 301 -12.38 -4.26 -12.91
N THR A 302 -12.65 -3.30 -12.04
CA THR A 302 -13.95 -2.66 -11.98
C THR A 302 -14.07 -1.75 -13.19
N ASP A 303 -15.15 -1.95 -13.94
CA ASP A 303 -15.37 -1.24 -15.19
C ASP A 303 -15.32 0.30 -14.99
N THR A 304 -14.63 0.97 -15.93
CA THR A 304 -14.82 2.36 -16.40
C THR A 304 -14.09 3.58 -15.78
N LEU A 305 -12.95 3.52 -15.07
CA LEU A 305 -12.13 4.74 -14.84
C LEU A 305 -10.98 4.79 -15.84
N THR A 306 -10.88 5.86 -16.63
CA THR A 306 -9.86 6.02 -17.66
C THR A 306 -9.02 7.27 -17.42
N HIS A 307 -7.72 7.17 -17.64
CA HIS A 307 -6.80 8.32 -17.61
C HIS A 307 -6.17 8.44 -19.00
N GLU A 308 -6.52 9.51 -19.70
CA GLU A 308 -6.00 9.82 -21.03
C GLU A 308 -4.84 10.81 -20.90
N TYR A 309 -3.76 10.54 -21.63
CA TYR A 309 -2.55 11.34 -21.62
C TYR A 309 -2.36 11.99 -23.00
N VAL A 310 -1.91 13.23 -23.02
CA VAL A 310 -1.63 13.97 -24.27
C VAL A 310 -0.48 13.29 -25.01
N ASP A 311 0.60 13.02 -24.29
CA ASP A 311 1.80 12.37 -24.81
C ASP A 311 1.95 10.94 -24.27
N ALA A 312 2.51 10.07 -25.10
CA ALA A 312 2.75 8.68 -24.75
C ALA A 312 4.08 8.54 -23.98
N LEU A 313 4.04 7.94 -22.80
CA LEU A 313 5.23 7.61 -22.02
C LEU A 313 5.91 6.35 -22.58
N VAL A 314 7.17 6.47 -22.99
CA VAL A 314 7.98 5.34 -23.42
C VAL A 314 8.55 4.62 -22.19
N ILE A 315 8.11 3.39 -21.94
CA ILE A 315 8.50 2.61 -20.76
C ILE A 315 9.55 1.55 -21.12
N THR A 316 10.76 1.72 -20.60
CA THR A 316 11.87 0.78 -20.73
C THR A 316 12.02 -0.04 -19.45
N LYS A 317 11.85 -1.37 -19.57
CA LYS A 317 11.97 -2.31 -18.45
C LYS A 317 13.35 -2.97 -18.44
N GLN A 318 14.22 -2.54 -17.53
CA GLN A 318 15.56 -3.09 -17.38
C GLN A 318 15.51 -4.45 -16.68
N ARG A 319 16.00 -5.49 -17.37
CA ARG A 319 16.12 -6.85 -16.85
C ARG A 319 17.58 -7.15 -16.53
N ILE A 320 17.95 -6.92 -15.26
CA ILE A 320 19.34 -6.96 -14.79
C ILE A 320 19.77 -8.40 -14.46
N THR A 321 18.86 -9.24 -14.00
CA THR A 321 19.15 -10.60 -13.52
C THR A 321 18.63 -11.66 -14.50
N SER A 322 19.38 -12.75 -14.67
CA SER A 322 18.93 -13.93 -15.42
C SER A 322 18.42 -15.01 -14.49
N SER A 323 17.37 -15.74 -14.91
CA SER A 323 16.81 -16.87 -14.18
C SER A 323 16.54 -18.03 -15.12
N LYS A 324 16.83 -19.25 -14.67
CA LYS A 324 16.57 -20.47 -15.43
C LYS A 324 15.08 -20.80 -15.43
N GLN A 325 14.45 -20.81 -16.60
CA GLN A 325 13.11 -21.33 -16.80
C GLN A 325 13.18 -22.85 -16.98
N ARG A 326 12.53 -23.58 -16.07
CA ARG A 326 12.53 -25.05 -15.99
C ARG A 326 11.15 -25.57 -16.36
N GLU A 327 11.05 -26.39 -17.40
CA GLU A 327 9.76 -26.88 -17.92
C GLU A 327 9.54 -28.38 -17.63
N GLY A 328 10.60 -29.17 -17.55
CA GLY A 328 10.53 -30.61 -17.27
C GLY A 328 10.03 -30.93 -15.86
N ILE A 329 9.26 -32.01 -15.73
CA ILE A 329 8.81 -32.57 -14.45
C ILE A 329 9.43 -33.96 -14.35
N ASP A 330 10.04 -34.27 -13.22
CA ASP A 330 10.68 -35.56 -12.96
C ASP A 330 10.30 -36.09 -11.56
N HIS A 331 10.93 -37.21 -11.17
CA HIS A 331 10.75 -37.82 -9.86
C HIS A 331 11.28 -36.95 -8.69
N ASN A 332 12.20 -36.02 -8.95
CA ASN A 332 12.76 -35.11 -7.96
C ASN A 332 11.94 -33.83 -7.76
N THR A 333 10.94 -33.59 -8.61
CA THR A 333 10.08 -32.42 -8.55
C THR A 333 9.10 -32.52 -7.38
N LYS A 334 9.33 -31.73 -6.31
CA LYS A 334 8.47 -31.75 -5.11
C LYS A 334 7.07 -31.23 -5.43
N LYS A 335 6.03 -32.05 -5.24
CA LYS A 335 4.63 -31.61 -5.33
C LYS A 335 4.18 -31.08 -3.97
N THR A 336 3.52 -29.93 -3.94
CA THR A 336 2.87 -29.45 -2.72
C THR A 336 1.48 -28.97 -3.02
N VAL A 337 0.55 -29.36 -2.16
CA VAL A 337 -0.84 -28.93 -2.22
C VAL A 337 -0.97 -27.65 -1.40
N LYS A 338 -1.56 -26.61 -1.98
CA LYS A 338 -1.88 -25.37 -1.27
C LYS A 338 -3.40 -25.26 -1.16
N ALA A 339 -3.91 -25.27 0.07
CA ALA A 339 -5.29 -24.92 0.34
C ALA A 339 -5.53 -23.46 -0.02
N VAL A 340 -6.60 -23.19 -0.78
CA VAL A 340 -6.99 -21.84 -1.18
C VAL A 340 -8.27 -21.51 -0.40
N ASN A 341 -8.17 -20.63 0.61
CA ASN A 341 -9.37 -20.03 1.20
C ASN A 341 -10.02 -19.09 0.14
N ASN A 342 -11.32 -18.78 0.16
CA ASN A 342 -11.92 -17.81 -0.78
C ASN A 342 -12.11 -16.40 -0.16
N SER A 343 -12.08 -16.33 1.17
CA SER A 343 -12.20 -15.09 1.95
C SER A 343 -10.85 -14.39 2.11
N ARG A 344 -10.83 -13.09 1.78
CA ARG A 344 -9.64 -12.24 1.56
C ARG A 344 -9.85 -10.80 2.06
N SER A 345 -8.79 -10.15 2.52
CA SER A 345 -8.79 -8.69 2.62
C SER A 345 -8.66 -8.05 1.24
N MET A 346 -9.40 -6.96 1.02
CA MET A 346 -9.14 -6.04 -0.07
C MET A 346 -8.10 -4.99 0.31
N GLY A 347 -7.87 -4.76 1.59
CA GLY A 347 -6.77 -3.94 2.10
C GLY A 347 -5.44 -4.61 1.80
N ASP A 348 -5.02 -4.62 0.53
CA ASP A 348 -3.71 -5.14 0.11
C ASP A 348 -2.63 -4.25 0.74
N ILE A 349 -2.20 -4.57 1.96
CA ILE A 349 -1.04 -3.97 2.60
C ILE A 349 0.13 -4.24 1.66
N GLY A 350 0.40 -3.31 0.75
CA GLY A 350 1.25 -3.52 -0.40
C GLY A 350 2.58 -4.13 0.00
N GLY A 351 2.89 -5.27 -0.61
CA GLY A 351 4.07 -6.05 -0.27
C GLY A 351 3.80 -7.10 0.80
N THR A 352 4.84 -7.76 1.25
CA THR A 352 4.85 -8.46 2.53
C THR A 352 4.29 -7.54 3.64
N SER A 353 3.79 -8.06 4.76
CA SER A 353 3.29 -7.28 5.92
C SER A 353 4.36 -6.39 6.60
N LEU A 354 5.41 -6.04 5.87
CA LEU A 354 6.72 -5.71 6.36
C LEU A 354 6.90 -4.24 6.71
N LEU A 355 6.01 -3.34 6.24
CA LEU A 355 6.20 -1.90 6.45
C LEU A 355 4.98 -1.09 6.92
N ARG A 356 3.78 -1.69 7.11
CA ARG A 356 2.58 -0.92 7.53
C ARG A 356 2.05 -1.17 8.93
N GLY A 357 2.68 -2.07 9.66
CA GLY A 357 2.71 -1.98 11.12
C GLY A 357 3.69 -0.91 11.63
N LEU A 358 4.30 -0.12 10.75
CA LEU A 358 5.25 0.93 11.06
C LEU A 358 4.54 2.28 11.19
N GLU A 359 3.61 2.39 12.13
CA GLU A 359 3.38 3.70 12.72
C GLU A 359 4.73 4.17 13.26
N VAL A 360 5.16 5.40 12.94
CA VAL A 360 6.24 6.06 13.66
C VAL A 360 5.76 6.21 15.10
N LYS A 361 5.95 5.16 15.90
CA LYS A 361 5.89 5.27 17.34
C LYS A 361 7.23 5.85 17.72
N SER A 362 7.19 7.05 18.31
CA SER A 362 8.27 7.50 19.20
C SER A 362 8.78 6.30 19.99
N LEU A 363 10.12 6.19 20.16
CA LEU A 363 10.77 5.18 21.00
C LEU A 363 10.03 4.96 22.34
N GLN A 364 9.33 5.97 22.85
CA GLN A 364 8.54 5.92 24.07
C GLN A 364 7.30 5.00 24.00
N ASN A 365 6.69 4.79 22.83
CA ASN A 365 5.41 4.06 22.67
C ASN A 365 5.54 2.59 22.24
N THR A 366 6.77 2.09 22.10
CA THR A 366 7.04 0.71 21.66
C THR A 366 7.06 -0.25 22.85
N TYR A 367 6.02 -1.08 23.04
CA TYR A 367 6.01 -2.10 24.10
C TYR A 367 6.86 -3.31 23.68
N VAL A 368 7.98 -3.51 24.37
CA VAL A 368 8.94 -4.58 24.10
C VAL A 368 9.39 -5.15 25.43
N ASN A 369 9.38 -6.48 25.57
CA ASN A 369 9.77 -7.18 26.79
C ASN A 369 11.05 -8.01 26.55
N GLY A 370 11.75 -8.37 27.62
CA GLY A 370 12.91 -9.25 27.56
C GLY A 370 14.14 -8.63 26.89
N GLU A 371 14.92 -9.44 26.17
CA GLU A 371 16.22 -9.05 25.57
C GLU A 371 16.14 -7.86 24.60
N LEU A 372 14.99 -7.66 23.95
CA LEU A 372 14.78 -6.53 23.05
C LEU A 372 14.49 -5.22 23.80
N ALA A 373 14.09 -5.28 25.08
CA ALA A 373 13.96 -4.10 25.94
C ALA A 373 15.35 -3.50 26.26
N ASP A 374 16.35 -4.33 26.53
CA ASP A 374 17.73 -3.89 26.75
C ASP A 374 18.28 -3.16 25.51
N PHE A 375 17.97 -3.67 24.31
CA PHE A 375 18.35 -2.99 23.06
C PHE A 375 17.62 -1.65 22.89
N LYS A 376 16.35 -1.56 23.29
CA LYS A 376 15.59 -0.31 23.29
C LYS A 376 16.23 0.75 24.21
N GLU A 377 16.76 0.35 25.37
CA GLU A 377 17.52 1.25 26.24
C GLU A 377 18.78 1.78 25.55
N VAL A 378 19.51 0.93 24.83
CA VAL A 378 20.66 1.36 24.00
C VAL A 378 20.24 2.42 22.98
N LEU A 379 19.11 2.25 22.30
CA LEU A 379 18.58 3.24 21.35
C LEU A 379 18.15 4.56 22.03
N ASN A 380 17.55 4.47 23.23
CA ASN A 380 17.17 5.65 24.01
C ASN A 380 18.37 6.48 24.46
N GLU A 381 19.49 5.83 24.77
CA GLU A 381 20.72 6.54 25.08
C GLU A 381 21.40 7.08 23.82
N LEU A 382 21.33 6.34 22.72
CA LEU A 382 21.90 6.76 21.45
C LEU A 382 21.21 8.01 20.92
N SER A 383 19.89 8.14 21.09
CA SER A 383 19.15 9.35 20.71
C SER A 383 19.56 10.60 21.49
N ARG A 384 20.22 10.45 22.64
CA ARG A 384 20.75 11.55 23.45
C ARG A 384 22.22 11.86 23.15
N ALA A 385 22.87 11.08 22.28
CA ALA A 385 24.27 11.29 21.93
C ALA A 385 24.44 12.55 21.09
N TYR A 386 25.48 13.34 21.35
CA TYR A 386 25.69 14.65 20.73
C TYR A 386 25.84 14.60 19.20
N PHE A 387 26.28 13.47 18.64
CA PHE A 387 26.49 13.27 17.20
C PHE A 387 25.24 12.75 16.46
N VAL A 388 24.17 12.43 17.20
CA VAL A 388 22.90 11.93 16.66
C VAL A 388 21.92 13.10 16.49
N GLU A 389 21.22 13.11 15.35
CA GLU A 389 20.14 14.06 15.04
C GLU A 389 18.78 13.46 15.42
N SER A 390 18.50 12.24 14.98
CA SER A 390 17.26 11.52 15.30
C SER A 390 17.46 10.00 15.31
N VAL A 391 16.57 9.30 16.02
CA VAL A 391 16.49 7.84 16.02
C VAL A 391 15.03 7.45 15.80
N GLU A 392 14.80 6.68 14.74
CA GLU A 392 13.52 6.04 14.43
C GLU A 392 13.67 4.55 14.67
N ALA A 393 12.72 3.90 15.34
CA ALA A 393 12.82 2.47 15.64
C ALA A 393 11.51 1.75 15.40
N TYR A 394 11.63 0.51 14.93
CA TYR A 394 10.54 -0.32 14.46
C TYR A 394 10.65 -1.71 15.06
N VAL A 395 9.51 -2.31 15.39
CA VAL A 395 9.45 -3.68 15.91
C VAL A 395 8.52 -4.50 15.03
N GLY A 396 8.96 -5.69 14.65
CA GLY A 396 8.15 -6.62 13.87
C GLY A 396 8.38 -8.06 14.29
N GLU A 397 7.70 -8.99 13.63
CA GLU A 397 7.83 -10.44 13.85
C GLU A 397 8.47 -11.10 12.62
N LEU A 398 9.38 -12.05 12.80
CA LEU A 398 10.05 -12.71 11.68
C LEU A 398 9.09 -13.57 10.85
N THR A 399 7.98 -14.01 11.42
CA THR A 399 6.91 -14.72 10.71
C THR A 399 6.26 -13.87 9.62
N ASP A 400 6.32 -12.54 9.73
CA ASP A 400 5.93 -11.59 8.67
C ASP A 400 6.82 -11.70 7.42
N ILE A 401 8.01 -12.28 7.57
CA ILE A 401 9.10 -12.27 6.59
C ILE A 401 9.32 -13.67 5.99
N GLY A 402 9.08 -14.73 6.78
CA GLY A 402 9.09 -16.10 6.32
C GLY A 402 8.73 -17.11 7.41
N GLU A 403 8.26 -18.29 7.01
CA GLU A 403 7.67 -19.30 7.90
C GLU A 403 8.66 -20.42 8.29
N ARG A 404 9.97 -20.16 8.32
CA ARG A 404 10.96 -21.18 8.74
C ARG A 404 11.05 -21.27 10.26
N SER A 405 11.61 -22.37 10.77
CA SER A 405 11.76 -22.61 12.22
C SER A 405 12.41 -21.46 12.98
N PHE A 406 13.38 -20.74 12.39
CA PHE A 406 14.02 -19.60 13.05
C PHE A 406 13.10 -18.37 13.22
N ALA A 407 12.04 -18.27 12.41
CA ALA A 407 11.05 -17.21 12.57
C ALA A 407 10.19 -17.36 13.83
N PHE A 408 10.28 -18.53 14.49
CA PHE A 408 9.62 -18.81 15.76
C PHE A 408 10.67 -18.89 16.89
N LEU A 409 10.19 -18.74 18.12
CA LEU A 409 10.93 -19.08 19.33
C LEU A 409 11.06 -20.61 19.47
N ASP A 410 11.75 -21.08 20.51
CA ASP A 410 12.07 -22.50 20.64
C ASP A 410 10.83 -23.39 20.90
N ASP A 411 9.69 -22.79 21.25
CA ASP A 411 8.39 -23.48 21.32
C ASP A 411 7.79 -23.80 19.93
N GLY A 412 8.34 -23.24 18.85
CA GLY A 412 7.89 -23.43 17.48
C GLY A 412 6.55 -22.78 17.15
N ILE A 413 5.96 -22.01 18.06
CA ILE A 413 4.63 -21.40 17.91
C ILE A 413 4.71 -19.89 18.10
N THR A 414 5.48 -19.40 19.06
CA THR A 414 5.59 -17.97 19.35
C THR A 414 6.47 -17.29 18.28
N PRO A 415 6.00 -16.26 17.57
CA PRO A 415 6.80 -15.53 16.61
C PRO A 415 8.01 -14.84 17.25
N ARG A 416 9.18 -14.98 16.63
CA ARG A 416 10.40 -14.29 17.05
C ARG A 416 10.36 -12.83 16.61
N LYS A 417 10.58 -11.90 17.54
CA LYS A 417 10.55 -10.47 17.24
C LYS A 417 11.89 -9.92 16.75
N TYR A 418 11.86 -8.76 16.10
CA TYR A 418 13.06 -8.02 15.71
C TYR A 418 12.85 -6.50 15.88
N ILE A 419 13.95 -5.76 15.99
CA ILE A 419 13.99 -4.30 15.99
C ILE A 419 14.85 -3.82 14.82
N VAL A 420 14.32 -2.88 14.02
CA VAL A 420 15.11 -2.09 13.07
C VAL A 420 15.12 -0.65 13.56
N ALA A 421 16.29 -0.05 13.75
CA ALA A 421 16.41 1.36 14.08
C ALA A 421 17.21 2.11 13.01
N TYR A 422 16.73 3.27 12.59
CA TYR A 422 17.43 4.19 11.70
C TYR A 422 17.90 5.39 12.51
N VAL A 423 19.20 5.62 12.46
CA VAL A 423 19.88 6.67 13.20
C VAL A 423 20.37 7.67 12.18
N LYS A 424 19.83 8.89 12.24
CA LYS A 424 20.31 10.00 11.44
C LYS A 424 21.38 10.74 12.24
N LEU A 425 22.56 10.88 11.66
CA LEU A 425 23.69 11.57 12.27
C LEU A 425 23.67 13.04 11.86
N ARG A 426 24.20 13.91 12.72
CA ARG A 426 24.28 15.35 12.44
C ARG A 426 25.18 15.70 11.25
N ASN A 427 26.06 14.78 10.86
CA ASN A 427 26.87 14.89 9.65
C ASN A 427 26.08 14.55 8.35
N GLY A 428 24.78 14.26 8.47
CA GLY A 428 23.88 13.94 7.36
C GLY A 428 23.87 12.47 6.95
N LYS A 429 24.70 11.62 7.55
CA LYS A 429 24.73 10.18 7.25
C LYS A 429 23.64 9.43 8.00
N GLU A 430 23.25 8.29 7.44
CA GLU A 430 22.28 7.37 8.05
C GLU A 430 22.94 6.03 8.39
N VAL A 431 22.50 5.47 9.51
CA VAL A 431 22.90 4.15 9.98
C VAL A 431 21.66 3.35 10.35
N ALA A 432 21.54 2.12 9.85
CA ALA A 432 20.51 1.19 10.29
C ALA A 432 21.09 0.16 11.27
N LEU A 433 20.36 -0.09 12.35
CA LEU A 433 20.64 -1.12 13.35
C LEU A 433 19.57 -2.20 13.23
N LEU A 434 19.97 -3.46 13.15
CA LEU A 434 19.06 -4.60 13.10
C LEU A 434 19.36 -5.58 14.23
N GLU A 435 18.39 -5.74 15.13
CA GLU A 435 18.42 -6.64 16.27
C GLU A 435 17.28 -7.65 16.17
N VAL A 436 17.52 -8.89 16.59
CA VAL A 436 16.52 -9.97 16.58
C VAL A 436 16.49 -10.60 17.96
N GLU A 437 15.30 -10.91 18.47
CA GLU A 437 15.11 -11.64 19.72
C GLU A 437 15.92 -12.94 19.70
N ARG A 438 16.80 -13.13 20.67
CA ARG A 438 17.82 -14.18 20.62
C ARG A 438 17.28 -15.46 21.25
N ALA A 439 16.52 -15.35 22.34
CA ALA A 439 16.03 -16.50 23.11
C ALA A 439 17.18 -17.49 23.41
N GLY A 440 18.27 -16.99 23.97
CA GLY A 440 19.46 -17.80 24.30
C GLY A 440 20.39 -18.14 23.11
N ARG A 441 20.08 -17.71 21.88
CA ARG A 441 20.97 -17.90 20.72
C ARG A 441 22.03 -16.80 20.59
N SER A 442 23.17 -17.12 19.99
CA SER A 442 24.24 -16.15 19.75
C SER A 442 24.07 -15.43 18.40
N VAL A 443 23.06 -14.56 18.31
CA VAL A 443 22.83 -13.70 17.13
C VAL A 443 23.42 -12.31 17.41
N SER A 444 24.22 -11.78 16.48
CA SER A 444 24.78 -10.43 16.59
C SER A 444 23.82 -9.38 16.02
N THR A 445 23.84 -8.18 16.58
CA THR A 445 23.24 -6.98 15.98
C THR A 445 23.99 -6.62 14.71
N LEU A 446 23.29 -6.25 13.64
CA LEU A 446 23.91 -5.64 12.47
C LEU A 446 23.87 -4.12 12.57
N ILE A 447 24.98 -3.48 12.22
CA ILE A 447 25.09 -2.04 11.97
C ILE A 447 25.37 -1.88 10.48
N ILE A 448 24.54 -1.13 9.79
CA ILE A 448 24.54 -1.03 8.34
C ILE A 448 24.60 0.45 7.96
N THR A 449 25.55 0.82 7.12
CA THR A 449 25.58 2.15 6.50
C THR A 449 25.82 2.04 5.01
N SER A 450 25.33 3.03 4.25
CA SER A 450 25.46 3.07 2.81
C SER A 450 26.85 3.54 2.40
N LEU A 451 27.46 2.87 1.42
CA LEU A 451 28.75 3.27 0.83
C LEU A 451 28.58 4.16 -0.42
N ASP A 452 27.42 4.09 -1.07
CA ASP A 452 27.13 4.66 -2.39
C ASP A 452 25.91 5.59 -2.38
N CYS A 453 25.52 6.09 -1.20
CA CYS A 453 24.29 6.86 -0.98
C CYS A 453 22.99 6.11 -1.34
N SER A 454 23.05 4.77 -1.52
CA SER A 454 21.86 3.93 -1.63
C SER A 454 21.00 4.00 -0.36
N ASN A 455 19.67 3.96 -0.55
CA ASN A 455 18.72 3.94 0.54
C ASN A 455 18.82 2.62 1.31
N ILE A 456 19.36 2.67 2.53
CA ILE A 456 19.58 1.49 3.40
C ILE A 456 18.29 0.71 3.65
N LYS A 457 17.13 1.40 3.66
CA LYS A 457 15.80 0.79 3.90
C LYS A 457 15.50 -0.34 2.91
N LEU A 458 15.99 -0.23 1.66
CA LEU A 458 15.78 -1.24 0.61
C LEU A 458 16.44 -2.60 0.91
N HIS A 459 17.42 -2.62 1.82
CA HIS A 459 18.21 -3.81 2.11
C HIS A 459 17.80 -4.53 3.39
N ILE A 460 16.96 -3.93 4.24
CA ILE A 460 16.56 -4.48 5.53
C ILE A 460 15.76 -5.77 5.38
N GLU A 461 14.73 -5.79 4.52
CA GLU A 461 13.93 -7.00 4.30
C GLU A 461 14.77 -8.16 3.72
N PRO A 462 15.61 -7.95 2.67
CA PRO A 462 16.53 -8.98 2.20
C PRO A 462 17.45 -9.54 3.30
N LEU A 463 17.93 -8.70 4.22
CA LEU A 463 18.77 -9.13 5.35
C LEU A 463 17.97 -9.92 6.39
N LEU A 464 16.76 -9.49 6.72
CA LEU A 464 15.85 -10.22 7.60
C LEU A 464 15.45 -11.60 7.02
N LYS A 465 15.17 -11.68 5.72
CA LYS A 465 14.98 -12.97 5.04
C LYS A 465 16.24 -13.82 5.17
N TYR A 466 17.40 -13.22 4.96
CA TYR A 466 18.66 -13.95 5.00
C TYR A 466 18.95 -14.57 6.37
N ILE A 467 18.69 -13.88 7.48
CA ILE A 467 18.87 -14.47 8.81
C ILE A 467 17.87 -15.61 9.07
N ILE A 468 16.64 -15.52 8.58
CA ILE A 468 15.67 -16.63 8.64
C ILE A 468 16.16 -17.83 7.82
N PHE A 469 16.63 -17.60 6.59
CA PHE A 469 17.15 -18.66 5.72
C PHE A 469 18.40 -19.33 6.30
N SER A 470 19.23 -18.55 7.00
CA SER A 470 20.49 -18.97 7.61
C SER A 470 20.34 -19.37 9.07
N SER A 471 19.10 -19.60 9.54
CA SER A 471 18.79 -20.09 10.88
C SER A 471 19.43 -19.29 12.02
N GLY A 472 19.47 -17.96 11.90
CA GLY A 472 20.04 -17.06 12.90
C GLY A 472 21.51 -16.70 12.69
N SER A 473 22.12 -17.14 11.59
CA SER A 473 23.55 -16.87 11.32
C SER A 473 23.76 -15.84 10.22
N TRP A 474 24.53 -14.80 10.52
CA TRP A 474 25.05 -13.87 9.53
C TRP A 474 26.33 -14.45 8.89
N LEU A 475 26.22 -15.37 7.93
CA LEU A 475 27.41 -15.95 7.29
C LEU A 475 28.08 -14.92 6.37
N LYS A 476 29.42 -14.96 6.28
CA LYS A 476 30.18 -13.98 5.51
C LYS A 476 29.87 -14.11 4.02
N GLU A 477 29.82 -15.34 3.52
CA GLU A 477 29.59 -15.66 2.10
C GLU A 477 28.23 -15.15 1.61
N GLY A 478 27.22 -15.18 2.47
CA GLY A 478 25.89 -14.69 2.13
C GLY A 478 25.80 -13.16 2.13
N LEU A 479 26.66 -12.47 2.88
CA LEU A 479 26.67 -11.02 2.98
C LEU A 479 27.44 -10.32 1.84
N VAL A 480 28.36 -11.03 1.17
CA VAL A 480 29.23 -10.49 0.08
C VAL A 480 28.45 -9.71 -0.98
N LYS A 481 27.24 -10.14 -1.31
CA LYS A 481 26.42 -9.47 -2.34
C LYS A 481 25.98 -8.05 -1.95
N TRP A 482 26.02 -7.69 -0.67
CA TRP A 482 25.70 -6.35 -0.18
C TRP A 482 26.95 -5.52 0.16
N GLU A 483 28.12 -6.14 0.29
CA GLU A 483 29.37 -5.45 0.65
C GLU A 483 29.83 -4.40 -0.40
N LYS A 484 29.27 -4.44 -1.62
CA LYS A 484 29.54 -3.43 -2.66
C LYS A 484 28.79 -2.12 -2.45
N SER A 485 27.61 -2.16 -1.82
CA SER A 485 26.75 -0.98 -1.60
C SER A 485 26.63 -0.60 -0.13
N LEU A 486 26.93 -1.52 0.79
CA LEU A 486 26.77 -1.34 2.22
C LEU A 486 28.04 -1.72 2.99
N ALA A 487 28.36 -0.91 4.00
CA ALA A 487 29.25 -1.34 5.07
C ALA A 487 28.42 -2.02 6.16
N ILE A 488 28.68 -3.30 6.42
CA ILE A 488 27.93 -4.12 7.39
C ILE A 488 28.86 -4.56 8.50
N TYR A 489 28.54 -4.18 9.74
CA TYR A 489 29.27 -4.57 10.93
C TYR A 489 28.41 -5.47 11.82
N LYS A 490 29.02 -6.51 12.38
CA LYS A 490 28.38 -7.45 13.31
C LYS A 490 28.86 -7.14 14.72
N VAL A 491 27.95 -6.80 15.61
CA VAL A 491 28.28 -6.53 17.02
C VAL A 491 27.74 -7.66 17.88
N LYS A 492 28.64 -8.39 18.53
CA LYS A 492 28.28 -9.48 19.45
C LYS A 492 27.83 -8.90 20.79
N HIS A 493 26.80 -9.51 21.35
CA HIS A 493 26.32 -9.22 22.71
C HIS A 493 27.33 -9.71 23.74
N THR A 494 28.13 -8.78 24.26
CA THR A 494 29.12 -8.97 25.34
C THR A 494 28.87 -7.91 26.41
N SER A 495 29.59 -7.95 27.53
CA SER A 495 29.51 -6.91 28.56
C SER A 495 29.80 -5.49 28.03
N ASN A 496 30.51 -5.38 26.90
CA ASN A 496 30.83 -4.11 26.23
C ASN A 496 29.91 -3.80 25.03
N PHE A 497 28.81 -4.54 24.83
CA PHE A 497 27.93 -4.43 23.66
C PHE A 497 27.56 -2.98 23.33
N LYS A 498 27.00 -2.26 24.30
CA LYS A 498 26.59 -0.86 24.14
C LYS A 498 27.74 0.05 23.70
N LYS A 499 28.91 -0.08 24.33
CA LYS A 499 30.11 0.70 23.99
C LYS A 499 30.55 0.43 22.54
N LEU A 500 30.48 -0.83 22.11
CA LEU A 500 30.80 -1.23 20.73
C LEU A 500 29.81 -0.65 19.72
N VAL A 501 28.50 -0.66 20.02
CA VAL A 501 27.48 -0.04 19.17
C VAL A 501 27.75 1.46 19.03
N PHE A 502 27.96 2.18 20.13
CA PHE A 502 28.21 3.63 20.12
C PHE A 502 29.48 4.00 19.36
N SER A 503 30.59 3.32 19.65
CA SER A 503 31.87 3.54 18.97
C SER A 503 31.72 3.34 17.46
N LYS A 504 30.98 2.30 17.05
CA LYS A 504 30.86 2.00 15.63
C LYS A 504 29.97 2.98 14.87
N ILE A 505 28.95 3.55 15.54
CA ILE A 505 28.09 4.57 14.95
C ILE A 505 28.82 5.92 14.90
N SER A 506 29.62 6.27 15.92
CA SER A 506 30.40 7.51 15.90
C SER A 506 31.51 7.52 14.85
N ASP A 507 32.00 6.34 14.45
CA ASP A 507 33.01 6.19 13.39
C ASP A 507 32.45 6.38 11.97
N VAL A 508 31.11 6.43 11.81
CA VAL A 508 30.42 6.63 10.52
C VAL A 508 30.30 8.11 10.22
#